data_AF-A0A522ZDA2-F1
#
_entry.id   AF-A0A522ZDA2-F1
#
_cell.length_a   1.000
_cell.length_b   1.000
_cell.length_c   1.000
_cell.angle_alpha   90.00
_cell.angle_beta   90.00
_cell.angle_gamma   90.00
#
_symmetry.space_group_name_H-M   'P 1'
#
loop_
_entity.id
_entity.type
_entity.pdbx_description
1 polymer ?
#
loop_
_entity_poly.entity_id
_entity_poly.type
_entity_poly.pdbx_seq_one_letter_code
_entity_poly.pdbx_strand_id
1 'polypeptide(L)'
;MEKLAEVTAWRDSTLFSEAERLALEYAERITYTDRKVDDALVDDLKKHYSDAQIVELTAAIAMENFRSKFNPALGIEAQGFCMVPRRG
;
A
#
# COMPACT_ATOMS: atom_id res chain seq x y z
N MET A 1 -6.65 -2.98 -15.97
CA MET A 1 -5.61 -4.02 -15.81
C MET A 1 -4.21 -3.44 -15.88
N GLU A 2 -3.90 -2.56 -16.85
CA GLU A 2 -2.58 -1.95 -17.03
C GLU A 2 -2.05 -1.22 -15.77
N LYS A 3 -2.86 -0.33 -15.16
CA LYS A 3 -2.48 0.38 -13.92
C LYS A 3 -2.15 -0.52 -12.73
N LEU A 4 -2.89 -1.63 -12.56
CA LEU A 4 -2.63 -2.59 -11.48
C LEU A 4 -1.33 -3.36 -11.72
N ALA A 5 -0.95 -3.61 -12.98
CA ALA A 5 0.29 -4.29 -13.32
C ALA A 5 1.53 -3.43 -12.97
N GLU A 6 1.37 -2.10 -12.97
CA GLU A 6 2.45 -1.16 -12.64
C GLU A 6 2.54 -0.80 -11.16
N VAL A 7 1.68 -1.35 -10.29
CA VAL A 7 1.64 -0.98 -8.86
C VAL A 7 2.94 -1.25 -8.13
N THR A 8 3.71 -2.28 -8.54
CA THR A 8 5.03 -2.57 -7.94
C THR A 8 6.11 -1.60 -8.38
N ALA A 9 5.89 -0.87 -9.48
CA ALA A 9 6.80 0.13 -10.07
C ALA A 9 6.15 1.53 -10.07
N TRP A 10 5.25 1.80 -9.11
CA TRP A 10 4.41 3.00 -9.12
C TRP A 10 5.18 4.32 -9.11
N ARG A 11 6.41 4.33 -8.58
CA ARG A 11 7.28 5.51 -8.55
C ARG A 11 7.68 5.98 -9.95
N ASP A 12 7.87 5.03 -10.85
CA ASP A 12 8.29 5.28 -12.24
C ASP A 12 7.09 5.33 -13.20
N SER A 13 5.93 4.83 -12.78
CA SER A 13 4.70 4.79 -13.55
C SER A 13 4.04 6.17 -13.68
N THR A 14 3.65 6.53 -14.91
CA THR A 14 2.89 7.75 -15.20
C THR A 14 1.38 7.58 -14.99
N LEU A 15 0.91 6.38 -14.62
CA LEU A 15 -0.51 6.06 -14.50
C LEU A 15 -1.14 6.47 -13.16
N PHE A 16 -0.32 6.84 -12.17
CA PHE A 16 -0.76 7.23 -10.83
C PHE A 16 -0.74 8.74 -10.67
N SER A 17 -1.87 9.28 -10.23
CA SER A 17 -1.99 10.67 -9.78
C SER A 17 -1.15 10.93 -8.52
N GLU A 18 -0.91 12.19 -8.21
CA GLU A 18 -0.18 12.60 -7.00
C GLU A 18 -0.82 12.02 -5.72
N ALA A 19 -2.15 12.10 -5.59
CA ALA A 19 -2.88 11.53 -4.46
C ALA A 19 -2.64 10.02 -4.32
N GLU A 20 -2.71 9.28 -5.43
CA GLU A 20 -2.47 7.83 -5.43
C GLU A 20 -1.01 7.48 -5.10
N ARG A 21 -0.05 8.27 -5.59
CA ARG A 21 1.37 8.12 -5.25
C ARG A 21 1.62 8.32 -3.75
N LEU A 22 0.99 9.33 -3.14
CA LEU A 22 1.07 9.56 -1.70
C LEU A 22 0.43 8.41 -0.91
N ALA A 23 -0.72 7.89 -1.36
CA ALA A 23 -1.35 6.73 -0.74
C ALA A 23 -0.49 5.45 -0.83
N LEU A 24 0.21 5.24 -1.95
CA LEU A 24 1.14 4.12 -2.14
C LEU A 24 2.40 4.26 -1.29
N GLU A 25 2.99 5.46 -1.22
CA GLU A 25 4.10 5.76 -0.30
C GLU A 25 3.69 5.49 1.15
N TYR A 26 2.52 5.98 1.55
CA TYR A 26 1.96 5.75 2.89
C TYR A 26 1.77 4.26 3.20
N ALA A 27 1.22 3.49 2.27
CA ALA A 27 1.07 2.05 2.40
C ALA A 27 2.42 1.34 2.58
N GLU A 28 3.44 1.70 1.79
CA GLU A 28 4.78 1.16 1.97
C GLU A 28 5.36 1.50 3.35
N ARG A 29 5.23 2.75 3.81
CA ARG A 29 5.80 3.17 5.11
C ARG A 29 5.09 2.54 6.32
N ILE A 30 3.81 2.19 6.22
CA ILE A 30 3.11 1.41 7.25
C ILE A 30 3.53 -0.07 7.22
N THR A 31 3.88 -0.59 6.03
CA THR A 31 4.15 -2.02 5.82
C THR A 31 5.58 -2.42 6.15
N TYR A 32 6.55 -1.59 5.76
CA TYR A 32 7.97 -1.83 5.98
C TYR A 32 8.38 -1.30 7.36
N THR A 33 8.83 -2.20 8.24
CA THR A 33 9.14 -1.89 9.64
C THR A 33 10.38 -1.01 9.84
N ASP A 34 11.22 -0.87 8.81
CA ASP A 34 12.39 0.00 8.77
C ASP A 34 12.05 1.42 8.30
N ARG A 35 10.78 1.69 7.94
CA ARG A 35 10.30 2.99 7.47
C ARG A 35 9.36 3.63 8.50
N LYS A 36 9.21 4.95 8.42
CA LYS A 36 8.31 5.72 9.29
C LYS A 36 7.40 6.63 8.48
N VAL A 37 6.13 6.63 8.83
CA VAL A 37 5.23 7.75 8.48
C VAL A 37 5.72 8.97 9.27
N ASP A 38 6.15 10.01 8.56
CA ASP A 38 6.53 11.29 9.14
C ASP A 38 5.44 12.34 8.94
N ASP A 39 5.53 13.43 9.71
CA ASP A 39 4.52 14.50 9.67
C ASP A 39 4.44 15.15 8.28
N ALA A 40 5.55 15.23 7.55
CA ALA A 40 5.58 15.77 6.19
C ALA A 40 4.70 14.95 5.22
N LEU A 41 4.78 13.62 5.28
CA LEU A 41 3.93 12.75 4.48
C LEU A 41 2.44 12.87 4.89
N VAL A 42 2.17 13.03 6.19
CA VAL A 42 0.79 13.23 6.68
C VAL A 42 0.23 14.57 6.18
N ASP A 43 1.03 15.63 6.22
CA ASP A 43 0.65 16.95 5.72
C ASP A 43 0.40 16.94 4.21
N ASP A 44 1.21 16.20 3.43
CA ASP A 44 0.99 16.00 2.00
C ASP A 44 -0.29 15.20 1.73
N LEU A 45 -0.57 14.14 2.48
CA LEU A 45 -1.82 13.37 2.36
C LEU A 45 -3.04 14.27 2.63
N LYS A 46 -2.98 15.15 3.62
CA LYS A 46 -4.08 16.07 3.98
C LYS A 46 -4.42 17.08 2.89
N LYS A 47 -3.56 17.28 1.89
CA LYS A 47 -3.88 18.09 0.69
C LYS A 47 -4.88 17.41 -0.23
N HIS A 48 -5.01 16.07 -0.15
CA HIS A 48 -5.84 15.27 -1.05
C HIS A 48 -6.92 14.46 -0.33
N TYR A 49 -6.72 14.14 0.95
CA TYR A 49 -7.59 13.30 1.75
C TYR A 49 -8.00 14.03 3.04
N SER A 50 -9.25 13.88 3.43
CA SER A 50 -9.71 14.28 4.76
C SER A 50 -9.12 13.38 5.85
N ASP A 51 -9.12 13.84 7.10
CA ASP A 51 -8.68 13.03 8.23
C ASP A 51 -9.43 11.68 8.32
N ALA A 52 -10.74 11.68 8.02
CA ALA A 52 -11.54 10.46 7.99
C ALA A 52 -11.06 9.49 6.89
N GLN A 53 -10.75 10.00 5.70
CA GLN A 53 -10.21 9.17 4.61
C GLN A 53 -8.82 8.62 4.93
N ILE A 54 -7.98 9.38 5.64
CA ILE A 54 -6.67 8.90 6.10
C ILE A 54 -6.84 7.78 7.14
N VAL A 55 -7.80 7.91 8.07
CA VAL A 55 -8.14 6.83 9.02
C VAL A 55 -8.61 5.57 8.29
N GLU A 56 -9.50 5.71 7.31
CA GLU A 56 -9.97 4.58 6.49
C GLU A 56 -8.83 3.92 5.71
N LEU A 57 -7.97 4.72 5.09
CA LEU A 57 -6.78 4.25 4.38
C LEU A 57 -5.85 3.46 5.31
N THR A 58 -5.61 3.99 6.52
CA THR A 58 -4.80 3.32 7.54
C THR A 58 -5.39 1.97 7.94
N ALA A 59 -6.71 1.92 8.16
CA ALA A 59 -7.41 0.69 8.53
C ALA A 59 -7.33 -0.37 7.42
N ALA A 60 -7.48 0.05 6.16
CA ALA A 60 -7.35 -0.85 5.01
C ALA A 60 -5.93 -1.44 4.91
N ILE A 61 -4.90 -0.60 5.02
CA ILE A 61 -3.49 -1.05 4.97
C ILE A 61 -3.19 -2.00 6.15
N ALA A 62 -3.64 -1.65 7.35
CA ALA A 62 -3.44 -2.49 8.54
C ALA A 62 -4.09 -3.87 8.41
N MET A 63 -5.29 -3.93 7.82
CA MET A 63 -5.98 -5.20 7.56
C MET A 63 -5.20 -6.09 6.58
N GLU A 64 -4.62 -5.52 5.52
CA GLU A 64 -3.80 -6.29 4.60
C GLU A 64 -2.46 -6.74 5.21
N ASN A 65 -1.86 -5.91 6.07
CA ASN A 65 -0.68 -6.30 6.85
C ASN A 65 -0.96 -7.40 7.87
N PHE A 66 -2.17 -7.43 8.44
CA PHE A 66 -2.63 -8.55 9.26
C PHE A 66 -2.77 -9.81 8.41
N ARG A 67 -3.50 -9.74 7.28
CA ARG A 67 -3.74 -10.88 6.38
C ARG A 67 -2.45 -11.46 5.81
N SER A 68 -1.45 -10.62 5.49
CA SER A 68 -0.16 -11.06 4.95
C SER A 68 0.66 -11.92 5.92
N LYS A 69 0.37 -11.85 7.23
CA LYS A 69 1.01 -12.66 8.27
C LYS A 69 0.10 -13.79 8.76
N PHE A 70 -1.18 -13.48 8.94
CA PHE A 70 -2.18 -14.40 9.46
C PHE A 70 -2.47 -15.56 8.49
N ASN A 71 -2.70 -15.25 7.21
CA ASN A 71 -3.08 -16.27 6.24
C ASN A 71 -1.97 -17.31 6.03
N PRO A 72 -0.69 -16.94 5.78
CA PRO A 72 0.38 -17.94 5.64
C PRO A 72 0.61 -18.77 6.90
N ALA A 73 0.47 -18.17 8.09
CA ALA A 73 0.62 -18.90 9.36
C ALA A 73 -0.43 -20.01 9.54
N LEU A 74 -1.59 -19.89 8.90
CA LEU A 74 -2.67 -20.88 8.93
C LEU A 74 -2.73 -21.76 7.66
N GLY A 75 -1.75 -21.65 6.77
CA GLY A 75 -1.76 -22.40 5.50
C GLY A 75 -2.86 -21.97 4.54
N ILE A 76 -3.41 -20.75 4.69
CA ILE A 76 -4.37 -20.19 3.75
C ILE A 76 -3.57 -19.69 2.54
N GLU A 77 -3.56 -20.49 1.49
CA GLU A 77 -2.84 -20.19 0.26
C GLU A 77 -3.59 -19.18 -0.62
N ALA A 78 -2.81 -18.38 -1.36
CA ALA A 78 -3.36 -17.50 -2.38
C ALA A 78 -3.97 -18.36 -3.51
N GLN A 79 -5.16 -18.01 -3.96
CA GLN A 79 -5.88 -18.74 -5.02
C GLN A 79 -5.32 -18.47 -6.43
N GLY A 80 -4.08 -17.96 -6.54
CA GLY A 80 -3.41 -17.67 -7.80
C GLY A 80 -3.84 -16.38 -8.53
N PHE A 81 -4.69 -15.55 -7.92
CA PHE A 81 -5.17 -14.30 -8.54
C PHE A 81 -4.16 -13.15 -8.48
N CYS A 82 -3.28 -13.13 -7.48
CA CYS A 82 -2.22 -12.12 -7.37
C CYS A 82 -0.94 -12.61 -8.04
N MET A 83 -0.36 -11.78 -8.89
CA MET A 83 0.99 -11.99 -9.41
C MET A 83 1.98 -11.84 -8.26
N VAL A 84 2.50 -12.94 -7.74
CA VAL A 84 3.62 -12.90 -6.80
C VAL A 84 4.88 -12.67 -7.63
N PRO A 85 5.65 -11.58 -7.41
CA PRO A 85 6.92 -11.39 -8.09
C PRO A 85 7.81 -12.61 -7.80
N ARG A 86 8.35 -13.25 -8.86
CA ARG A 86 9.32 -14.33 -8.66
C ARG A 86 10.50 -13.76 -7.89
N ARG A 87 10.73 -14.26 -6.67
CA ARG A 87 12.00 -14.05 -5.96
C ARG A 87 13.08 -14.69 -6.82
N GLY A 88 14.00 -13.88 -7.34
CA GLY A 88 15.25 -14.34 -7.93
C GLY A 88 16.19 -14.90 -6.88
#